data_AF-A0A927UIM0-F1
#
_entry.id   AF-A0A927UIM0-F1
#
_cell.length_a   1.000
_cell.length_b   1.000
_cell.length_c   1.000
_cell.angle_alpha   90.00
_cell.angle_beta   90.00
_cell.angle_gamma   90.00
#
_symmetry.space_group_name_H-M   'P 1'
#
loop_
_entity.id
_entity.type
_entity.pdbx_description
1 polymer ?
#
loop_
_entity_poly.entity_id
_entity_poly.type
_entity_poly.pdbx_seq_one_letter_code
_entity_poly.pdbx_strand_id
1 'polypeptide(L)'
;MYYREKNMTNKEIKEKLICIIEEMCVDSKMVVNENTKIIDDLDFDSLEIMDYIITIEDYFNIKIPDVNELIEVINSIDELSGYIFNMFYRNEE
;
A
#
# COMPACT_ATOMS: atom_id res chain seq x y z
N MET A 1 3.90 19.74 20.36
CA MET A 1 2.63 19.37 19.72
C MET A 1 2.97 18.39 18.61
N TYR A 2 2.70 17.09 18.78
CA TYR A 2 2.69 16.15 17.67
C TYR A 2 1.32 15.47 17.71
N TYR A 3 0.63 15.54 16.56
CA TYR A 3 -0.80 15.30 16.43
C TYR A 3 -1.19 13.88 16.85
N ARG A 4 -2.27 13.84 17.62
CA ARG A 4 -3.08 12.67 17.92
C ARG A 4 -4.08 12.54 16.77
N GLU A 5 -4.04 11.45 16.01
CA GLU A 5 -5.25 10.84 15.44
C GLU A 5 -4.94 9.41 14.96
N LYS A 6 -5.08 8.45 15.88
CA LYS A 6 -5.39 7.07 15.54
C LYS A 6 -6.77 7.08 14.88
N ASN A 7 -6.85 7.28 13.56
CA ASN A 7 -8.01 7.03 12.68
C ASN A 7 -7.61 7.44 11.24
N MET A 8 -6.64 6.76 10.62
CA MET A 8 -6.42 6.96 9.18
C MET A 8 -7.62 6.40 8.43
N THR A 9 -8.23 7.24 7.59
CA THR A 9 -9.33 6.78 6.73
C THR A 9 -8.78 5.96 5.56
N ASN A 10 -9.59 5.07 4.99
CA ASN A 10 -9.20 4.30 3.79
C ASN A 10 -8.70 5.23 2.66
N LYS A 11 -9.28 6.43 2.55
CA LYS A 11 -8.85 7.45 1.59
C LYS A 11 -7.40 7.91 1.84
N GLU A 12 -7.01 8.19 3.08
CA GLU A 12 -5.64 8.59 3.39
C GLU A 12 -4.64 7.46 3.16
N ILE A 13 -5.04 6.21 3.45
CA ILE A 13 -4.21 5.03 3.14
C ILE A 13 -3.98 5.00 1.62
N LYS A 14 -5.04 5.10 0.82
CA LYS A 14 -4.96 5.11 -0.65
C LYS A 14 -4.06 6.22 -1.18
N GLU A 15 -4.26 7.46 -0.74
CA GLU A 15 -3.42 8.59 -1.17
C GLU A 15 -1.94 8.34 -0.86
N LYS A 16 -1.64 7.71 0.29
CA LYS A 16 -0.27 7.36 0.65
C LYS A 16 0.31 6.23 -0.18
N LEU A 17 -0.48 5.20 -0.46
CA LEU A 17 -0.08 4.11 -1.36
C LEU A 17 0.26 4.64 -2.75
N ILE A 18 -0.60 5.50 -3.31
CA ILE A 18 -0.36 6.15 -4.60
C ILE A 18 0.94 6.98 -4.53
N CYS A 19 1.12 7.77 -3.48
CA CYS A 19 2.31 8.61 -3.35
C CYS A 19 3.61 7.80 -3.32
N ILE A 20 3.65 6.69 -2.57
CA ILE A 20 4.84 5.82 -2.49
C ILE A 20 5.12 5.20 -3.87
N ILE A 21 4.07 4.73 -4.59
CA ILE A 21 4.24 4.20 -5.94
C ILE A 21 4.75 5.27 -6.89
N GLU A 22 4.23 6.50 -6.82
CA GLU A 22 4.72 7.62 -7.64
C GLU A 22 6.17 7.98 -7.34
N GLU A 23 6.64 7.80 -6.10
CA GLU A 23 8.07 8.00 -5.77
C GLU A 23 8.95 6.88 -6.34
N MET A 24 8.44 5.64 -6.41
CA MET A 24 9.14 4.51 -7.02
C MET A 24 9.08 4.55 -8.56
N CYS A 25 7.95 5.01 -9.11
CA CYS A 25 7.69 5.09 -10.54
C CYS A 25 8.17 6.45 -11.08
N VAL A 26 9.37 6.46 -11.66
CA VAL A 26 9.98 7.68 -12.22
C VAL A 26 9.24 8.19 -13.47
N ASP A 27 8.35 7.38 -14.06
CA ASP A 27 7.67 7.71 -15.30
C ASP A 27 6.47 8.65 -15.05
N SER A 28 6.72 9.96 -15.17
CA SER A 28 5.72 11.02 -14.92
C SER A 28 4.48 10.99 -15.85
N LYS A 29 4.38 10.01 -16.75
CA LYS A 29 3.23 9.82 -17.64
C LYS A 29 2.23 8.80 -17.12
N MET A 30 2.59 8.04 -16.10
CA MET A 30 1.74 7.00 -15.57
C MET A 30 0.76 7.57 -14.55
N VAL A 31 -0.53 7.55 -14.88
CA VAL A 31 -1.58 8.03 -13.96
C VAL A 31 -1.96 6.88 -13.03
N VAL A 32 -1.38 6.88 -11.84
CA VAL A 32 -1.68 5.90 -10.79
C VAL A 32 -3.01 6.27 -10.13
N ASN A 33 -3.96 5.34 -10.14
CA ASN A 33 -5.27 5.44 -9.49
C ASN A 33 -5.50 4.23 -8.57
N GLU A 34 -6.55 4.27 -7.76
CA GLU A 34 -6.89 3.14 -6.86
C GLU A 34 -7.15 1.82 -7.59
N ASN A 35 -7.60 1.87 -8.85
CA ASN A 35 -7.84 0.70 -9.70
C ASN A 35 -6.60 0.28 -10.51
N THR A 36 -5.48 0.99 -10.38
CA THR A 36 -4.24 0.65 -11.08
C THR A 36 -3.71 -0.67 -10.54
N LYS A 37 -3.36 -1.56 -11.47
CA LYS A 37 -2.78 -2.85 -11.16
C LYS A 37 -1.27 -2.73 -11.00
N ILE A 38 -0.76 -3.18 -9.87
CA ILE A 38 0.65 -3.09 -9.50
C ILE A 38 1.53 -3.93 -10.45
N ILE A 39 1.03 -5.09 -10.87
CA ILE A 39 1.79 -5.97 -11.78
C ILE A 39 1.53 -5.61 -13.25
N ASP A 40 0.27 -5.38 -13.62
CA ASP A 40 -0.14 -5.29 -15.04
C ASP A 40 0.00 -3.88 -15.63
N ASP A 41 -0.24 -2.84 -14.83
CA ASP A 41 -0.05 -1.45 -15.27
C ASP A 41 1.37 -0.98 -14.95
N LEU A 42 1.82 -1.19 -13.70
CA LEU A 42 3.10 -0.65 -13.20
C LEU A 42 4.30 -1.55 -13.55
N ASP A 43 4.06 -2.75 -14.06
CA ASP A 43 5.07 -3.76 -14.41
C ASP A 43 6.01 -4.09 -13.24
N PHE A 44 5.50 -3.98 -11.99
CA PHE A 44 6.34 -4.24 -10.82
C PHE A 44 6.71 -5.72 -10.72
N ASP A 45 8.00 -5.96 -10.55
CA ASP A 45 8.50 -7.29 -10.22
C ASP A 45 8.16 -7.66 -8.76
N SER A 46 8.13 -8.96 -8.46
CA SER A 46 7.90 -9.45 -7.08
C SER A 46 8.83 -8.83 -6.03
N LEU A 47 10.06 -8.45 -6.41
CA LEU A 47 10.99 -7.71 -5.55
C LEU A 47 10.55 -6.26 -5.31
N GLU A 48 10.06 -5.57 -6.35
CA GLU A 48 9.57 -4.19 -6.23
C GLU A 48 8.31 -4.12 -5.38
N ILE A 49 7.41 -5.11 -5.52
CA ILE A 49 6.22 -5.23 -4.68
C ILE A 49 6.61 -5.51 -3.23
N MET A 50 7.64 -6.33 -3.00
CA MET A 50 8.17 -6.59 -1.67
C MET A 50 8.73 -5.31 -1.02
N ASP A 51 9.57 -4.55 -1.72
CA ASP A 51 10.10 -3.27 -1.23
C ASP A 51 8.99 -2.25 -0.98
N TYR A 52 7.96 -2.25 -1.83
CA TYR A 52 6.78 -1.42 -1.67
C TYR A 52 6.02 -1.77 -0.38
N ILE A 53 5.74 -3.05 -0.13
CA ILE A 53 5.05 -3.52 1.08
C ILE A 53 5.89 -3.20 2.34
N ILE A 54 7.21 -3.40 2.30
CA ILE A 54 8.10 -3.08 3.43
C ILE A 54 8.06 -1.58 3.75
N THR A 55 8.06 -0.73 2.72
CA THR A 55 7.95 0.73 2.90
C THR A 55 6.63 1.10 3.57
N ILE A 56 5.54 0.43 3.19
CA ILE A 56 4.22 0.59 3.81
C ILE A 56 4.23 0.09 5.26
N GLU A 57 4.80 -1.08 5.54
CA GLU A 57 4.89 -1.61 6.91
C GLU A 57 5.55 -0.61 7.86
N ASP A 58 6.68 -0.05 7.45
CA ASP A 58 7.42 0.94 8.23
C ASP A 58 6.63 2.26 8.36
N TYR A 59 6.05 2.74 7.24
CA TYR A 59 5.28 3.99 7.22
C TYR A 59 4.05 3.94 8.14
N PHE A 60 3.27 2.86 8.05
CA PHE A 60 2.07 2.65 8.85
C PHE A 60 2.36 2.04 10.22
N ASN A 61 3.63 1.67 10.48
CA ASN A 61 4.08 0.96 11.68
C ASN A 61 3.21 -0.29 11.96
N ILE A 62 2.92 -1.04 10.89
CA ILE A 62 2.21 -2.32 10.90
C ILE A 62 3.19 -3.46 10.59
N LYS A 63 2.75 -4.71 10.80
CA LYS A 63 3.55 -5.88 10.50
C LYS A 63 2.71 -6.91 9.75
N ILE A 64 3.02 -7.11 8.48
CA ILE A 64 2.41 -8.04 7.54
C ILE A 64 3.26 -9.32 7.58
N PRO A 65 2.79 -10.38 8.25
CA PRO A 65 3.58 -11.62 8.38
C PRO A 65 3.73 -12.38 7.06
N ASP A 66 2.78 -12.24 6.13
CA ASP A 66 2.68 -13.06 4.91
C ASP A 66 2.91 -12.23 3.65
N VAL A 67 3.97 -11.40 3.63
CA VAL A 67 4.29 -10.52 2.47
C VAL A 67 4.35 -11.30 1.17
N ASN A 68 4.97 -12.49 1.15
CA ASN A 68 5.07 -13.32 -0.05
C ASN A 68 3.70 -13.77 -0.58
N GLU A 69 2.80 -14.22 0.31
CA GLU A 69 1.45 -14.62 -0.09
C GLU A 69 0.62 -13.39 -0.50
N LEU A 70 0.85 -12.26 0.18
CA LEU A 70 0.21 -10.99 -0.14
C LEU A 70 0.54 -10.53 -1.56
N ILE A 71 1.78 -10.70 -2.02
CA ILE A 71 2.20 -10.37 -3.39
C ILE A 71 1.47 -11.23 -4.43
N GLU A 72 1.15 -12.49 -4.09
CA GLU A 72 0.41 -13.39 -5.00
C GLU A 72 -1.10 -13.06 -5.06
N VAL A 73 -1.65 -12.53 -3.97
CA VAL A 73 -3.09 -12.21 -3.86
C VAL A 73 -3.38 -10.78 -4.33
N ILE A 74 -2.55 -9.81 -3.94
CA ILE A 74 -2.77 -8.40 -4.21
C ILE A 74 -2.30 -8.06 -5.61
N ASN A 75 -3.23 -7.63 -6.44
CA ASN A 75 -2.95 -7.17 -7.79
C ASN A 75 -3.15 -5.65 -7.93
N SER A 76 -3.96 -5.02 -7.07
CA SER A 76 -4.36 -3.61 -7.21
C SER A 76 -4.12 -2.81 -5.92
N ILE A 77 -3.97 -1.49 -6.07
CA ILE A 77 -3.81 -0.56 -4.94
C ILE A 77 -5.03 -0.58 -4.01
N ASP A 78 -6.24 -0.68 -4.56
CA ASP A 78 -7.48 -0.78 -3.77
C ASP A 78 -7.45 -1.98 -2.81
N GLU A 79 -7.03 -3.15 -3.29
CA GLU A 79 -6.94 -4.38 -2.48
C GLU A 79 -5.96 -4.22 -1.32
N LEU A 80 -4.79 -3.64 -1.59
CA LEU A 80 -3.78 -3.33 -0.58
C LEU A 80 -4.28 -2.33 0.45
N SER A 81 -4.96 -1.28 -0.01
CA SER A 81 -5.58 -0.29 0.87
C SER A 81 -6.63 -0.92 1.79
N GLY A 82 -7.43 -1.85 1.26
CA GLY A 82 -8.45 -2.59 2.00
C GLY A 82 -7.82 -3.53 3.03
N TYR A 83 -6.74 -4.21 2.66
CA TYR A 83 -6.01 -5.09 3.57
C TYR A 83 -5.42 -4.31 4.76
N ILE A 84 -4.71 -3.22 4.49
CA ILE A 84 -4.14 -2.35 5.52
C ILE A 84 -5.24 -1.76 6.40
N PHE A 85 -6.30 -1.25 5.79
CA PHE A 85 -7.45 -0.71 6.52
C PHE A 85 -8.04 -1.77 7.45
N ASN A 86 -8.32 -2.98 6.96
CA ASN A 86 -8.81 -4.06 7.80
C ASN A 86 -7.84 -4.37 8.95
N MET A 87 -6.53 -4.35 8.72
CA MET A 87 -5.53 -4.58 9.75
C MET A 87 -5.48 -3.48 10.83
N PHE A 88 -5.69 -2.22 10.47
CA PHE A 88 -5.82 -1.11 11.42
C PHE A 88 -7.00 -1.28 12.37
N TYR A 89 -8.16 -1.74 11.85
CA TYR A 89 -9.39 -1.87 12.62
C TYR A 89 -9.57 -3.26 13.28
N ARG A 90 -8.82 -4.29 12.86
CA ARG A 90 -8.90 -5.64 13.44
C ARG A 90 -8.06 -5.84 14.71
N ASN A 91 -7.20 -4.89 15.07
CA ASN A 91 -6.38 -4.95 16.28
C ASN A 91 -7.09 -4.45 17.57
N GLU A 92 -8.41 -4.23 17.55
CA GLU A 92 -9.21 -3.81 18.71
C GLU A 92 -10.07 -4.92 19.37
N GLU A 93 -9.78 -6.22 19.13
CA GLU A 93 -10.37 -7.33 19.90
C GLU A 93 -9.35 -8.08 20.77
#